data_AF-A0A2D6ALN9-F1
#
_entry.id   AF-A0A2D6ALN9-F1
#
_cell.length_a   1.000
_cell.length_b   1.000
_cell.length_c   1.000
_cell.angle_alpha   90.00
_cell.angle_beta   90.00
_cell.angle_gamma   90.00
#
_symmetry.space_group_name_H-M   'P 1'
#
loop_
_entity.id
_entity.type
_entity.pdbx_description
1 polymer ?
#
loop_
_entity_poly.entity_id
_entity_poly.type
_entity_poly.pdbx_seq_one_letter_code
_entity_poly.pdbx_strand_id
1 'polypeptide(L)'
;MRTSLHNLEIIEEALLGKKPEFQLLLSAKSILDPQLNKQVVDQQVTYQVVKTYGRQLLREEIKSVEKKLFNEPEHRSFKQKILSFFKS
;
A
#
# COMPACT_ATOMS: atom_id res chain seq x y z
N MET A 1 16.99 -9.28 -13.18
CA MET A 1 15.96 -10.31 -13.47
C MET A 1 15.35 -9.99 -14.82
N ARG A 2 15.35 -10.92 -15.78
CA ARG A 2 14.53 -10.80 -17.01
C ARG A 2 13.31 -11.70 -16.82
N THR A 3 12.27 -11.19 -16.19
CA THR A 3 10.92 -11.76 -16.32
C THR A 3 10.48 -11.51 -17.76
N SER A 4 9.88 -12.50 -18.41
CA SER A 4 9.19 -12.22 -19.68
C SER A 4 8.07 -11.21 -19.38
N LEU A 5 7.85 -10.25 -20.27
CA LEU A 5 6.83 -9.20 -20.09
C LEU A 5 5.45 -9.81 -19.76
N HIS A 6 5.15 -10.94 -20.40
CA HIS A 6 3.95 -11.72 -20.19
C HIS A 6 3.83 -12.32 -18.78
N ASN A 7 4.92 -12.83 -18.20
CA ASN A 7 4.88 -13.36 -16.83
C ASN A 7 4.70 -12.22 -15.82
N LEU A 8 5.31 -11.05 -16.08
CA LEU A 8 5.10 -9.87 -15.24
C LEU A 8 3.62 -9.47 -15.26
N GLU A 9 3.02 -9.33 -16.45
CA GLU A 9 1.60 -8.99 -16.60
C GLU A 9 0.67 -9.96 -15.83
N ILE A 10 0.93 -11.27 -15.92
CA ILE A 10 0.15 -12.28 -15.19
C ILE A 10 0.28 -12.10 -13.69
N ILE A 11 1.50 -11.90 -13.18
CA ILE A 11 1.74 -11.72 -11.74
C ILE A 11 1.04 -10.45 -11.26
N GLU A 12 1.14 -9.35 -12.02
CA GLU A 12 0.49 -8.08 -11.66
C GLU A 12 -1.03 -8.18 -11.63
N GLU A 13 -1.64 -8.73 -12.68
CA GLU A 13 -3.09 -8.91 -12.74
C GLU A 13 -3.60 -9.91 -11.69
N ALA A 14 -2.79 -10.90 -11.31
CA ALA A 14 -3.15 -11.85 -10.26
C ALA A 14 -3.03 -11.25 -8.85
N LEU A 15 -2.01 -10.42 -8.59
CA LEU A 15 -1.72 -9.85 -7.25
C LEU A 15 -2.48 -8.54 -6.99
N LEU A 16 -2.60 -7.67 -8.00
CA LEU A 16 -3.21 -6.34 -7.91
C LEU A 16 -4.54 -6.24 -8.67
N GLY A 17 -4.70 -7.03 -9.72
CA GLY A 17 -5.90 -7.05 -10.53
C GLY A 17 -7.08 -7.73 -9.81
N LYS A 18 -8.29 -7.46 -10.30
CA LYS A 18 -9.54 -8.05 -9.78
C LYS A 18 -10.04 -9.23 -10.62
N LYS A 19 -9.25 -9.68 -11.60
CA LYS A 19 -9.66 -10.69 -12.57
C LYS A 19 -9.27 -12.09 -12.06
N PRO A 20 -10.24 -12.95 -11.73
CA PRO A 20 -9.95 -14.28 -11.17
C PRO A 20 -9.25 -15.22 -12.18
N GLU A 21 -9.38 -14.95 -13.48
CA GLU A 21 -8.74 -15.72 -14.56
C GLU A 21 -7.21 -15.73 -14.44
N PHE A 22 -6.61 -14.62 -14.03
CA PHE A 22 -5.16 -14.50 -13.87
C PHE A 22 -4.65 -15.25 -12.64
N GLN A 23 -5.47 -15.39 -11.59
CA GLN A 23 -5.13 -16.22 -10.44
C GLN A 23 -5.07 -17.70 -10.83
N LEU A 24 -6.06 -18.18 -11.59
CA LEU A 24 -6.09 -19.55 -12.09
C LEU A 24 -4.90 -19.83 -13.02
N LEU A 25 -4.62 -18.90 -13.94
CA LEU A 25 -3.49 -19.01 -14.87
C LEU A 25 -2.15 -19.04 -14.11
N LEU A 26 -1.99 -18.18 -13.10
CA LEU A 26 -0.81 -18.16 -12.26
C LEU A 26 -0.64 -19.51 -11.53
N SER A 27 -1.70 -20.02 -10.90
CA SER A 27 -1.67 -21.33 -10.21
C SER A 27 -1.29 -22.47 -11.16
N ALA A 28 -1.82 -22.49 -12.38
CA ALA A 28 -1.47 -23.50 -13.37
C ALA A 28 0.01 -23.41 -13.80
N LYS A 29 0.51 -22.20 -14.08
CA LYS A 29 1.92 -22.00 -14.48
C LYS A 29 2.89 -22.28 -13.35
N SER A 30 2.52 -21.96 -12.11
CA SER A 30 3.29 -22.23 -10.90
C SER A 30 3.60 -23.71 -10.66
N ILE A 31 2.77 -24.62 -11.19
CA ILE A 31 3.01 -26.07 -11.15
C ILE A 31 4.13 -26.47 -12.12
N LEU A 32 4.19 -25.80 -13.28
CA LEU A 32 5.10 -26.12 -14.38
C LEU A 32 6.46 -25.41 -14.25
N ASP A 33 6.47 -24.23 -13.62
CA ASP A 33 7.66 -23.39 -13.49
C ASP A 33 7.92 -22.99 -12.02
N PRO A 34 8.83 -23.68 -11.33
CA PRO A 34 9.24 -23.32 -9.96
C PRO A 34 9.89 -21.93 -9.85
N GLN A 35 10.49 -21.39 -10.92
CA GLN A 35 11.09 -20.06 -10.89
C GLN A 35 10.02 -18.97 -10.85
N LEU A 36 8.86 -19.22 -11.46
CA LEU A 36 7.72 -18.31 -11.40
C LEU A 36 7.23 -18.12 -9.95
N ASN A 37 7.21 -19.18 -9.14
CA ASN A 37 6.86 -19.08 -7.72
C ASN A 37 7.79 -18.15 -6.95
N LYS A 38 9.11 -18.24 -7.21
CA LYS A 38 10.07 -17.33 -6.58
C LYS A 38 9.79 -15.87 -6.96
N GLN A 39 9.50 -15.61 -8.24
CA GLN A 39 9.17 -14.27 -8.72
C GLN A 39 7.91 -13.71 -8.06
N VAL A 40 6.87 -14.53 -7.89
CA VAL A 40 5.64 -14.14 -7.19
C VAL A 40 5.92 -13.76 -5.74
N VAL A 41 6.68 -14.58 -5.02
CA VAL A 41 7.04 -14.32 -3.62
C VAL A 41 7.86 -13.04 -3.50
N ASP A 42 8.88 -12.85 -4.34
CA ASP A 42 9.71 -11.64 -4.35
C ASP A 42 8.85 -10.38 -4.62
N GLN A 43 7.87 -10.46 -5.52
CA GLN A 43 6.94 -9.37 -5.83
C GLN A 43 6.02 -9.06 -4.64
N GLN A 44 5.45 -10.09 -4.00
CA GLN A 44 4.60 -9.94 -2.82
C GLN A 44 5.35 -9.27 -1.65
N VAL A 45 6.59 -9.71 -1.39
CA VAL A 45 7.44 -9.11 -0.35
C VAL A 45 7.72 -7.65 -0.67
N THR A 46 8.06 -7.35 -1.92
CA THR A 46 8.31 -5.99 -2.39
C THR A 46 7.09 -5.09 -2.17
N TYR A 47 5.90 -5.55 -2.56
CA TYR A 47 4.65 -4.84 -2.33
C TYR A 47 4.32 -4.63 -0.87
N GLN A 48 4.60 -5.63 -0.03
CA GLN A 48 4.42 -5.50 1.40
C GLN A 48 5.34 -4.41 1.99
N VAL A 49 6.61 -4.36 1.57
CA VAL A 49 7.56 -3.35 2.02
C VAL A 49 7.13 -1.95 1.58
N VAL A 50 6.80 -1.77 0.30
CA VAL A 50 6.35 -0.48 -0.26
C VAL A 50 5.09 0.00 0.47
N LYS A 51 4.11 -0.88 0.67
CA LYS A 51 2.86 -0.54 1.37
C LYS A 51 3.09 -0.17 2.82
N THR A 52 3.97 -0.89 3.51
CA THR A 52 4.29 -0.63 4.92
C THR A 52 4.99 0.71 5.08
N TYR A 53 5.99 0.97 4.23
CA TYR A 53 6.71 2.23 4.22
C TYR A 53 5.81 3.42 3.86
N GLY A 54 4.99 3.30 2.81
CA GLY A 54 4.03 4.34 2.44
C GLY A 54 3.02 4.64 3.57
N ARG A 55 2.55 3.62 4.29
CA ARG A 55 1.69 3.81 5.47
C ARG A 55 2.40 4.51 6.62
N GLN A 56 3.69 4.27 6.80
CA GLN A 56 4.48 4.99 7.80
C GLN A 56 4.59 6.47 7.44
N LEU A 57 4.98 6.79 6.21
CA LEU A 57 5.08 8.17 5.73
C LEU A 57 3.75 8.92 5.88
N LEU A 58 2.64 8.30 5.45
CA LEU A 58 1.31 8.91 5.58
C LEU A 58 0.96 9.21 7.05
N ARG A 59 1.32 8.33 7.98
CA ARG A 59 1.10 8.58 9.41
C ARG A 59 1.96 9.73 9.93
N GLU A 60 3.20 9.85 9.46
CA GLU A 60 4.09 10.95 9.83
C GLU A 60 3.56 12.28 9.30
N GLU A 61 3.03 12.31 8.07
CA GLU A 61 2.35 13.48 7.51
C GLU A 61 1.12 13.88 8.32
N ILE A 62 0.24 12.93 8.65
CA ILE A 62 -0.95 13.19 9.47
C ILE A 62 -0.56 13.78 10.82
N LYS A 63 0.45 13.20 11.49
CA LYS A 63 0.96 13.72 12.78
C LYS A 63 1.56 15.11 12.65
N SER A 64 2.25 15.39 11.55
CA SER A 64 2.81 16.72 11.27
C SER A 64 1.70 17.76 11.12
N VAL A 65 0.66 17.43 10.35
CA VAL A 65 -0.54 18.30 10.18
C VAL A 65 -1.27 18.50 11.50
N GLU A 66 -1.49 17.44 12.27
CA GLU A 66 -2.09 17.50 13.61
C GLU A 66 -1.29 18.46 14.52
N LYS A 67 0.04 18.29 14.57
CA LYS A 67 0.92 19.14 15.39
C LYS A 67 0.81 20.61 14.98
N LYS A 68 0.82 20.91 13.69
CA LYS A 68 0.64 22.28 13.20
C LYS A 68 -0.71 22.85 13.65
N LEU A 69 -1.81 22.19 13.29
CA LEU A 69 -3.16 22.68 13.55
C LEU A 69 -3.52 22.82 15.03
N PHE A 70 -3.00 21.95 15.90
CA PHE A 70 -3.40 21.89 17.30
C PHE A 70 -2.36 22.39 18.30
N ASN A 71 -1.09 22.57 17.91
CA ASN A 71 -0.05 23.01 18.85
C ASN A 71 0.59 24.35 18.47
N GLU A 72 0.47 24.83 17.23
CA GLU A 72 1.00 26.14 16.85
C GLU A 72 0.06 27.29 17.28
N PRO A 73 0.61 28.40 17.80
CA PRO A 73 -0.20 29.50 18.33
C PRO A 73 -1.06 30.19 17.25
N GLU A 74 -0.64 30.14 15.98
CA GLU A 74 -1.36 30.71 14.84
C GLU A 74 -2.73 30.04 14.60
N HIS A 75 -2.89 28.78 14.99
CA HIS A 75 -4.12 27.99 14.80
C HIS A 75 -4.98 27.86 16.08
N ARG A 76 -4.71 28.67 17.11
CA ARG A 76 -5.39 28.58 18.42
C ARG A 76 -6.91 28.79 18.32
N SER A 77 -7.38 29.72 17.50
CA SER A 77 -8.81 30.00 17.28
C SER A 77 -9.52 28.81 16.62
N PHE A 78 -8.86 28.18 15.64
CA PHE A 78 -9.35 26.98 14.97
C PHE A 78 -9.46 25.80 15.95
N LYS A 79 -8.41 25.55 16.76
CA LYS A 79 -8.43 24.54 17.82
C LYS A 79 -9.59 24.76 18.81
N GLN A 80 -9.78 25.99 19.27
CA GLN A 80 -10.83 26.32 20.23
C GLN A 80 -12.23 26.08 19.65
N LYS A 81 -12.45 26.45 18.37
CA LYS A 81 -13.70 26.21 17.65
C LYS A 81 -14.00 24.72 17.47
N ILE A 82 -12.99 23.91 17.15
CA ILE A 82 -13.17 22.46 17.08
C ILE A 82 -13.51 21.89 18.45
N LEU A 83 -12.74 22.23 19.49
CA LEU A 83 -12.96 21.73 20.84
C LEU A 83 -14.34 22.13 21.41
N SER A 84 -14.90 23.28 21.02
CA SER A 84 -16.25 23.66 21.45
C SER A 84 -17.36 22.74 20.94
N PHE A 85 -17.15 22.02 19.83
CA PHE A 85 -18.14 21.02 19.36
C PHE A 85 -18.19 19.76 20.24
N PHE A 86 -17.14 19.53 21.05
CA PHE A 86 -17.02 18.33 21.89
C PHE A 86 -17.17 18.65 23.39
N LYS A 87 -17.42 19.90 23.74
CA LYS A 87 -17.74 20.31 25.11
C LYS A 87 -19.25 20.23 25.31
N SER A 88 -19.71 19.09 25.81
CA SER A 88 -21.01 18.95 26.48
C SER A 88 -20.92 19.46 27.91
#